data_AF-A0A3Q9GCT1-F1
#
_entry.id   AF-A0A3Q9GCT1-F1
#
_cell.length_a   1.000
_cell.length_b   1.000
_cell.length_c   1.000
_cell.angle_alpha   90.00
_cell.angle_beta   90.00
_cell.angle_gamma   90.00
#
_symmetry.space_group_name_H-M   'P 1'
#
loop_
_entity.id
_entity.type
_entity.pdbx_description
1 polymer ?
#
loop_
_entity_poly.entity_id
_entity_poly.type
_entity_poly.pdbx_seq_one_letter_code
_entity_poly.pdbx_strand_id
1 'polypeptide(L)'
;MSSKIINIIAVCMLSLFIVDRANAGLMVGEIYSDDAGIQWQYVGLFDLANGKNYTKNGIVQNVQTYNGIEAAELNFGPLTGDAIYALSSNKYEEFVFEFGGIDGFVNHKAYYDSFKDSINQSAENISTDNAGGLGYDAVGDLSAFVHDRSTVGQYENHVFKSISVPEPSTIAIFSLALAGLMVRRLKK
;
A
#
# COMPACT_ATOMS: atom_id res chain seq x y z
N MET A 1 7.66 7.33 -49.64
CA MET A 1 7.75 8.32 -48.53
C MET A 1 9.13 8.95 -48.55
N SER A 2 9.24 10.27 -48.43
CA SER A 2 10.54 10.95 -48.40
C SER A 2 11.31 10.58 -47.13
N SER A 3 12.62 10.32 -47.24
CA SER A 3 13.52 10.03 -46.10
C SER A 3 13.44 11.08 -44.99
N LYS A 4 13.05 12.32 -45.31
CA LYS A 4 12.82 13.41 -44.35
C LYS A 4 11.64 13.15 -43.41
N ILE A 5 10.58 12.49 -43.88
CA ILE A 5 9.40 12.17 -43.07
C ILE A 5 9.71 11.03 -42.10
N ILE A 6 10.46 10.02 -42.57
CA ILE A 6 10.88 8.87 -41.75
C ILE A 6 11.80 9.31 -40.61
N ASN A 7 12.77 10.20 -40.89
CA ASN A 7 13.66 10.72 -39.83
C ASN A 7 12.92 11.51 -38.75
N ILE A 8 11.87 12.25 -39.10
CA ILE A 8 11.06 12.99 -38.13
C ILE A 8 10.25 12.02 -37.25
N ILE A 9 9.64 11.00 -37.86
CA ILE A 9 8.89 9.97 -37.12
C ILE A 9 9.83 9.20 -36.18
N ALA A 10 11.03 8.86 -36.64
CA ALA A 10 12.03 8.16 -35.83
C ALA A 10 12.48 8.98 -34.62
N VAL A 11 12.75 10.28 -34.79
CA VAL A 11 13.12 11.17 -33.67
C VAL A 11 11.97 11.37 -32.69
N CYS A 12 10.73 11.49 -33.18
CA CYS A 12 9.55 11.58 -32.30
C CYS A 12 9.32 10.28 -31.52
N MET A 13 9.45 9.11 -32.16
CA MET A 13 9.37 7.83 -31.46
C MET A 13 10.50 7.67 -30.44
N LEU A 14 11.73 8.05 -30.79
CA LEU A 14 12.87 8.01 -29.87
C LEU A 14 12.66 8.93 -28.65
N SER A 15 12.01 10.10 -28.82
CA SER A 15 11.69 11.00 -27.71
C SER A 15 10.58 10.48 -26.79
N LEU A 16 9.67 9.64 -27.27
CA LEU A 16 8.63 9.01 -26.45
C LEU A 16 9.20 7.95 -25.51
N PHE A 17 10.28 7.26 -25.90
CA PHE A 17 10.96 6.26 -25.07
C PHE A 17 11.85 6.86 -23.96
N ILE A 18 12.05 8.19 -23.92
CA ILE A 18 12.91 8.86 -22.93
C ILE A 18 12.07 9.42 -21.75
N VAL A 19 10.74 9.40 -21.83
CA VAL A 19 9.86 10.07 -20.84
C VAL A 19 9.54 9.21 -19.61
N ASP A 20 9.93 7.93 -19.58
CA ASP A 20 9.54 7.00 -18.51
C ASP A 20 10.05 7.34 -17.09
N ARG A 21 10.83 8.41 -16.89
CA ARG A 21 11.33 8.80 -15.55
C ARG A 21 11.30 10.30 -15.21
N ALA A 22 10.43 11.11 -15.83
CA ALA A 22 10.25 12.50 -15.42
C ALA A 22 9.08 12.66 -14.43
N ASN A 23 9.18 12.02 -13.26
CA ASN A 23 8.28 12.31 -12.15
C ASN A 23 8.83 13.51 -11.37
N ALA A 24 8.44 14.73 -11.78
CA ALA A 24 8.77 15.97 -11.06
C ALA A 24 7.67 16.28 -10.03
N GLY A 25 7.58 15.42 -9.01
CA GLY A 25 6.86 15.72 -7.77
C GLY A 25 7.82 16.31 -6.76
N LEU A 26 7.49 17.49 -6.21
CA LEU A 26 8.13 18.00 -5.00
C LEU A 26 7.94 16.95 -3.89
N MET A 27 9.00 16.20 -3.55
CA MET A 27 8.94 15.22 -2.45
C MET A 27 8.77 15.96 -1.13
N VAL A 28 7.53 16.16 -0.71
CA VAL A 28 7.16 16.57 0.64
C VAL A 28 6.26 15.49 1.19
N GLY A 29 6.86 14.57 1.96
CA GLY A 29 6.20 13.40 2.53
C GLY A 29 6.64 12.10 1.87
N GLU A 30 6.83 11.06 2.68
CA GLU A 30 7.20 9.71 2.24
C GLU A 30 5.99 9.09 1.52
N ILE A 31 5.89 9.31 0.21
CA ILE A 31 4.93 8.64 -0.66
C ILE A 31 5.54 7.32 -1.08
N TYR A 32 4.83 6.23 -0.79
CA TYR A 32 5.21 4.87 -1.16
C TYR A 32 4.38 4.43 -2.36
N SER A 33 4.92 3.52 -3.16
CA SER A 33 4.18 2.85 -4.22
C SER A 33 4.10 1.36 -3.93
N ASP A 34 2.98 0.74 -4.29
CA ASP A 34 2.85 -0.72 -4.33
C ASP A 34 3.21 -1.27 -5.72
N ASP A 35 3.18 -2.60 -5.86
CA ASP A 35 3.44 -3.30 -7.13
C ASP A 35 2.43 -2.95 -8.24
N ALA A 36 1.26 -2.38 -7.89
CA ALA A 36 0.25 -1.91 -8.84
C ALA A 36 0.44 -0.45 -9.24
N GLY A 37 1.45 0.24 -8.68
CA GLY A 37 1.72 1.66 -8.92
C GLY A 37 0.75 2.61 -8.22
N ILE A 38 -0.06 2.12 -7.28
CA ILE A 38 -0.90 2.99 -6.44
C ILE A 38 0.00 3.69 -5.43
N GLN A 39 -0.30 4.96 -5.18
CA GLN A 39 0.47 5.78 -4.25
C GLN A 39 -0.17 5.81 -2.87
N TRP A 40 0.68 5.72 -1.87
CA TRP A 40 0.34 5.48 -0.48
C TRP A 40 1.05 6.47 0.42
N GLN A 41 0.32 7.04 1.38
CA GLN A 41 0.88 7.89 2.43
C GLN A 41 0.90 7.11 3.75
N TYR A 42 2.05 7.10 4.43
CA TYR A 42 2.15 6.50 5.75
C TYR A 42 1.28 7.22 6.78
N VAL A 43 0.56 6.44 7.58
CA VAL A 43 -0.35 6.94 8.63
C VAL A 43 0.22 6.67 10.01
N GLY A 44 0.77 5.48 10.22
CA GLY A 44 1.29 5.03 11.50
C GLY A 44 1.47 3.52 11.51
N LEU A 45 1.64 2.94 12.70
CA LEU A 45 1.71 1.50 12.89
C LEU A 45 0.89 1.08 14.10
N PHE A 46 0.49 -0.18 14.13
CA PHE A 46 -0.03 -0.83 15.33
C PHE A 46 0.64 -2.18 15.52
N ASP A 47 0.84 -2.58 16.78
CA ASP A 47 1.37 -3.90 17.11
C ASP A 47 0.22 -4.89 17.30
N LEU A 48 0.39 -6.11 16.80
CA LEU A 48 -0.53 -7.24 17.03
C LEU A 48 -0.90 -7.38 18.52
N ALA A 49 0.09 -7.28 19.40
CA ALA A 49 -0.01 -7.43 20.85
C ALA A 49 -0.68 -6.25 21.57
N ASN A 50 -1.00 -5.15 20.87
CA ASN A 50 -1.73 -4.03 21.47
C ASN A 50 -3.25 -4.26 21.54
N GLY A 51 -3.73 -5.36 20.94
CA GLY A 51 -5.12 -5.77 21.03
C GLY A 51 -5.53 -6.20 22.44
N LYS A 52 -6.82 -6.56 22.59
CA LYS A 52 -7.35 -7.04 23.86
C LYS A 52 -6.73 -8.40 24.22
N ASN A 53 -6.40 -8.60 25.50
CA ASN A 53 -5.96 -9.90 26.00
C ASN A 53 -7.05 -10.96 25.78
N TYR A 54 -6.73 -12.02 25.05
CA TYR A 54 -7.65 -13.14 24.85
C TYR A 54 -7.86 -13.97 26.12
N THR A 55 -6.97 -13.86 27.11
CA THR A 55 -7.13 -14.52 28.41
C THR A 55 -7.08 -13.50 29.54
N LYS A 56 -7.92 -13.73 30.56
CA LYS A 56 -7.89 -12.99 31.81
C LYS A 56 -8.00 -13.99 32.97
N ASN A 57 -6.99 -14.00 33.84
CA ASN A 57 -6.91 -14.95 34.97
C ASN A 57 -7.05 -16.41 34.54
N GLY A 58 -6.49 -16.78 33.37
CA GLY A 58 -6.55 -18.14 32.83
C GLY A 58 -7.87 -18.52 32.13
N ILE A 59 -8.83 -17.59 32.02
CA ILE A 59 -10.11 -17.81 31.34
C ILE A 59 -10.08 -17.13 29.97
N VAL A 60 -10.36 -17.90 28.92
CA VAL A 60 -10.52 -17.40 27.54
C VAL A 60 -11.67 -16.39 27.50
N GLN A 61 -11.41 -15.23 26.93
CA GLN A 61 -12.34 -14.14 26.72
C GLN A 61 -12.85 -14.21 25.29
N ASN A 62 -14.13 -13.88 25.10
CA ASN A 62 -14.62 -13.63 23.76
C ASN A 62 -14.10 -12.27 23.28
N VAL A 63 -13.01 -12.28 22.51
CA VAL A 63 -12.39 -11.09 21.92
C VAL A 63 -12.80 -11.03 20.46
N GLN A 64 -13.34 -9.89 20.01
CA GLN A 64 -13.66 -9.70 18.61
C GLN A 64 -12.40 -9.85 17.75
N THR A 65 -12.52 -10.57 16.65
CA THR A 65 -11.47 -10.70 15.63
C THR A 65 -11.49 -9.49 14.71
N TYR A 66 -10.31 -9.10 14.23
CA TYR A 66 -10.16 -8.01 13.26
C TYR A 66 -9.20 -8.46 12.17
N ASN A 67 -9.55 -8.22 10.90
CA ASN A 67 -8.56 -8.26 9.84
C ASN A 67 -7.62 -7.04 9.90
N GLY A 68 -6.58 -7.02 9.08
CA GLY A 68 -5.59 -5.94 9.07
C GLY A 68 -6.23 -4.57 8.80
N ILE A 69 -7.16 -4.49 7.85
CA ILE A 69 -7.87 -3.25 7.49
C ILE A 69 -8.81 -2.80 8.62
N GLU A 70 -9.59 -3.71 9.18
CA GLU A 70 -10.48 -3.43 10.31
C GLU A 70 -9.70 -2.96 11.55
N ALA A 71 -8.54 -3.58 11.81
CA ALA A 71 -7.65 -3.16 12.89
C ALA A 71 -7.05 -1.77 12.62
N ALA A 72 -6.71 -1.46 11.37
CA ALA A 72 -6.26 -0.12 10.99
C ALA A 72 -7.36 0.93 11.21
N GLU A 73 -8.59 0.66 10.76
CA GLU A 73 -9.73 1.56 10.97
C GLU A 73 -10.04 1.74 12.47
N LEU A 74 -9.93 0.68 13.26
CA LEU A 74 -10.10 0.75 14.72
C LEU A 74 -9.07 1.68 15.39
N ASN A 75 -7.81 1.65 14.94
CA ASN A 75 -6.72 2.42 15.56
C ASN A 75 -6.61 3.86 15.03
N PHE A 76 -6.92 4.09 13.76
CA PHE A 76 -6.70 5.38 13.08
C PHE A 76 -8.00 6.10 12.69
N GLY A 77 -9.15 5.46 12.87
CA GLY A 77 -10.47 5.96 12.50
C GLY A 77 -10.81 5.70 11.03
N PRO A 78 -12.05 5.97 10.62
CA PRO A 78 -12.47 5.85 9.23
C PRO A 78 -11.81 6.93 8.36
N LEU A 79 -11.43 6.55 7.15
CA LEU A 79 -10.96 7.49 6.15
C LEU A 79 -12.12 8.30 5.58
N THR A 80 -11.82 9.50 5.07
CA THR A 80 -12.79 10.36 4.39
C THR A 80 -12.62 10.28 2.87
N GLY A 81 -13.73 10.46 2.15
CA GLY A 81 -13.75 10.36 0.69
C GLY A 81 -13.55 8.92 0.20
N ASP A 82 -12.86 8.77 -0.93
CA ASP A 82 -12.60 7.47 -1.57
C ASP A 82 -11.24 6.85 -1.16
N ALA A 83 -10.63 7.38 -0.09
CA ALA A 83 -9.36 6.86 0.40
C ALA A 83 -9.56 5.49 1.07
N ILE A 84 -8.61 4.58 0.86
CA ILE A 84 -8.60 3.24 1.43
C ILE A 84 -7.33 3.02 2.24
N TYR A 85 -7.39 2.12 3.23
CA TYR A 85 -6.21 1.67 3.94
C TYR A 85 -5.50 0.55 3.17
N ALA A 86 -4.20 0.43 3.38
CA ALA A 86 -3.38 -0.73 3.09
C ALA A 86 -2.34 -0.91 4.19
N LEU A 87 -1.80 -2.12 4.32
CA LEU A 87 -0.88 -2.52 5.35
C LEU A 87 0.42 -3.07 4.80
N SER A 88 1.42 -3.02 5.67
CA SER A 88 2.67 -3.73 5.50
C SER A 88 3.12 -4.42 6.77
N SER A 89 3.53 -5.67 6.61
CA SER A 89 4.15 -6.51 7.65
C SER A 89 5.65 -6.72 7.41
N ASN A 90 6.24 -5.99 6.45
CA ASN A 90 7.67 -6.03 6.18
C ASN A 90 8.45 -5.54 7.40
N LYS A 91 9.57 -6.20 7.72
CA LYS A 91 10.46 -5.72 8.79
C LYS A 91 11.40 -4.66 8.23
N TYR A 92 11.60 -3.57 8.96
CA TYR A 92 12.48 -2.47 8.55
C TYR A 92 13.91 -2.95 8.20
N GLU A 93 14.40 -3.97 8.91
CA GLU A 93 15.72 -4.57 8.66
C GLU A 93 15.85 -5.29 7.31
N GLU A 94 14.73 -5.73 6.70
CA GLU A 94 14.74 -6.42 5.40
C GLU A 94 14.95 -5.46 4.21
N PHE A 95 14.88 -4.14 4.43
CA PHE A 95 14.83 -3.14 3.34
C PHE A 95 16.02 -2.16 3.27
N VAL A 96 17.02 -2.30 4.14
CA VAL A 96 18.14 -1.34 4.23
C VAL A 96 19.14 -1.41 3.06
N PHE A 97 19.10 -2.42 2.19
CA PHE A 97 20.04 -2.53 1.06
C PHE A 97 19.32 -3.10 -0.16
N GLU A 98 19.14 -2.37 -1.27
CA GLU A 98 20.13 -2.51 -2.36
C GLU A 98 20.31 -1.28 -3.28
N PHE A 99 19.40 -0.30 -3.35
CA PHE A 99 19.51 0.81 -4.34
C PHE A 99 18.96 2.19 -3.94
N GLY A 100 19.03 2.57 -2.66
CA GLY A 100 18.83 3.98 -2.25
C GLY A 100 17.43 4.57 -2.53
N GLY A 101 16.43 3.73 -2.76
CA GLY A 101 15.01 4.09 -2.83
C GLY A 101 14.19 3.02 -2.12
N ILE A 102 13.25 3.45 -1.27
CA ILE A 102 12.29 2.56 -0.60
C ILE A 102 11.18 2.26 -1.62
N ASP A 103 11.43 1.31 -2.51
CA ASP A 103 10.42 0.80 -3.46
C ASP A 103 9.64 -0.33 -2.77
N GLY A 104 8.30 -0.31 -2.74
CA GLY A 104 7.54 -1.48 -2.26
C GLY A 104 7.38 -1.66 -0.74
N PHE A 105 7.19 -0.58 0.03
CA PHE A 105 6.86 -0.73 1.45
C PHE A 105 5.48 -1.39 1.65
N VAL A 106 4.49 -1.09 0.80
CA VAL A 106 3.11 -1.60 0.94
C VAL A 106 3.00 -2.98 0.29
N ASN A 107 2.93 -4.04 1.11
CA ASN A 107 2.92 -5.43 0.63
C ASN A 107 1.53 -6.10 0.69
N HIS A 108 0.50 -5.35 1.10
CA HIS A 108 -0.87 -5.82 1.31
C HIS A 108 -1.02 -7.01 2.26
N LYS A 109 -0.12 -7.10 3.25
CA LYS A 109 -0.12 -8.17 4.25
C LYS A 109 -0.07 -7.60 5.65
N ALA A 110 -0.71 -8.31 6.56
CA ALA A 110 -0.65 -8.06 8.00
C ALA A 110 -0.22 -9.33 8.75
N TYR A 111 0.34 -9.14 9.95
CA TYR A 111 0.53 -10.18 10.94
C TYR A 111 -0.78 -10.50 11.63
N TYR A 112 -1.03 -11.79 11.80
CA TYR A 112 -2.20 -12.34 12.49
C TYR A 112 -1.75 -13.32 13.56
N ASP A 113 -2.36 -13.24 14.73
CA ASP A 113 -2.35 -14.33 15.69
C ASP A 113 -3.50 -15.29 15.37
N SER A 114 -3.25 -16.59 15.51
CA SER A 114 -4.21 -17.66 15.22
C SER A 114 -4.56 -18.41 16.50
N PHE A 115 -5.84 -18.59 16.84
CA PHE A 115 -6.24 -19.16 18.14
C PHE A 115 -5.65 -20.56 18.35
N LYS A 116 -4.89 -20.73 19.43
CA LYS A 116 -4.14 -21.95 19.79
C LYS A 116 -3.15 -22.48 18.74
N ASP A 117 -2.70 -21.65 17.81
CA ASP A 117 -1.76 -22.05 16.76
C ASP A 117 -0.51 -21.15 16.73
N SER A 118 -0.16 -20.55 15.58
CA SER A 118 1.00 -19.69 15.41
C SER A 118 0.64 -18.28 14.90
N ILE A 119 1.63 -17.39 14.95
CA ILE A 119 1.53 -16.07 14.31
C ILE A 119 2.00 -16.21 12.86
N ASN A 120 1.21 -15.72 11.91
CA ASN A 120 1.51 -15.78 10.49
C ASN A 120 1.24 -14.45 9.80
N GLN A 121 1.95 -14.19 8.70
CA GLN A 121 1.58 -13.13 7.78
C GLN A 121 0.53 -13.65 6.79
N SER A 122 -0.47 -12.84 6.49
CA SER A 122 -1.52 -13.14 5.51
C SER A 122 -2.03 -11.85 4.88
N ALA A 123 -2.90 -11.96 3.87
CA ALA A 123 -3.48 -10.79 3.24
C ALA A 123 -4.19 -9.89 4.28
N GLU A 124 -4.13 -8.58 4.07
CA GLU A 124 -4.67 -7.58 4.98
C GLU A 124 -6.19 -7.59 5.13
N ASN A 125 -6.90 -8.16 4.16
CA ASN A 125 -8.35 -8.28 4.13
C ASN A 125 -8.76 -9.75 3.96
N ILE A 126 -8.90 -10.45 5.08
CA ILE A 126 -9.32 -11.86 5.13
C ILE A 126 -10.49 -12.03 6.10
N SER A 127 -11.19 -13.16 5.97
CA SER A 127 -12.12 -13.64 6.99
C SER A 127 -11.34 -14.10 8.23
N THR A 128 -11.77 -13.64 9.39
CA THR A 128 -11.06 -13.83 10.66
C THR A 128 -11.80 -14.71 11.66
N ASP A 129 -13.13 -14.75 11.60
CA ASP A 129 -13.98 -15.71 12.33
C ASP A 129 -14.26 -16.91 11.43
N ASN A 130 -13.27 -17.79 11.29
CA ASN A 130 -13.37 -18.94 10.38
C ASN A 130 -13.98 -20.16 11.06
N ALA A 131 -14.00 -20.19 12.40
CA ALA A 131 -14.68 -21.24 13.14
C ALA A 131 -16.20 -20.99 13.29
N GLY A 132 -16.68 -19.79 12.95
CA GLY A 132 -18.08 -19.40 13.06
C GLY A 132 -18.52 -19.16 14.51
N GLY A 133 -17.57 -18.75 15.35
CA GLY A 133 -17.75 -18.45 16.77
C GLY A 133 -18.32 -17.05 16.99
N LEU A 134 -18.09 -16.49 18.18
CA LEU A 134 -18.45 -15.10 18.49
C LEU A 134 -17.22 -14.19 18.59
N GLY A 135 -16.04 -14.70 18.20
CA GLY A 135 -14.76 -14.02 18.31
C GLY A 135 -13.58 -15.02 18.31
N TYR A 136 -12.44 -14.59 18.82
CA TYR A 136 -11.19 -15.34 18.90
C TYR A 136 -11.26 -16.42 20.00
N ASP A 137 -11.99 -17.51 19.75
CA ASP A 137 -12.27 -18.55 20.74
C ASP A 137 -12.17 -20.00 20.23
N ALA A 138 -11.96 -20.20 18.94
CA ALA A 138 -11.86 -21.53 18.33
C ALA A 138 -10.73 -21.64 17.30
N VAL A 139 -10.26 -22.87 17.09
CA VAL A 139 -9.15 -23.15 16.16
C VAL A 139 -9.59 -22.79 14.73
N GLY A 140 -8.78 -21.97 14.06
CA GLY A 140 -9.10 -21.39 12.75
C GLY A 140 -9.36 -19.89 12.81
N ASP A 141 -9.69 -19.35 13.99
CA ASP A 141 -9.86 -17.92 14.17
C ASP A 141 -8.53 -17.19 14.16
N LEU A 142 -8.56 -16.02 13.52
CA LEU A 142 -7.40 -15.17 13.26
C LEU A 142 -7.70 -13.77 13.79
N SER A 143 -6.70 -13.03 14.24
CA SER A 143 -6.88 -11.60 14.48
C SER A 143 -5.56 -10.86 14.27
N ALA A 144 -5.63 -9.74 13.56
CA ALA A 144 -4.51 -8.81 13.41
C ALA A 144 -4.34 -7.90 14.65
N PHE A 145 -5.26 -7.97 15.61
CA PHE A 145 -5.25 -7.10 16.80
C PHE A 145 -5.74 -7.84 18.05
N VAL A 146 -4.90 -8.73 18.57
CA VAL A 146 -5.16 -9.52 19.77
C VAL A 146 -3.87 -9.76 20.55
N HIS A 147 -3.95 -9.69 21.88
CA HIS A 147 -2.83 -10.04 22.74
C HIS A 147 -3.00 -11.50 23.21
N ASP A 148 -2.35 -12.42 22.51
CA ASP A 148 -2.27 -13.86 22.86
C ASP A 148 -0.84 -14.31 23.12
N ARG A 149 0.00 -14.46 22.08
CA ARG A 149 1.38 -14.94 22.23
C ARG A 149 2.46 -13.98 21.73
N SER A 150 2.05 -12.92 21.03
CA SER A 150 2.96 -11.88 20.56
C SER A 150 3.48 -11.02 21.72
N THR A 151 4.72 -10.55 21.58
CA THR A 151 5.26 -9.49 22.46
C THR A 151 5.22 -8.16 21.74
N VAL A 152 4.90 -7.08 22.46
CA VAL A 152 4.90 -5.72 21.92
C VAL A 152 6.27 -5.40 21.29
N GLY A 153 6.24 -4.85 20.08
CA GLY A 153 7.38 -4.49 19.24
C GLY A 153 7.89 -5.61 18.34
N GLN A 154 7.26 -6.79 18.31
CA GLN A 154 7.72 -7.92 17.48
C GLN A 154 6.98 -8.06 16.16
N TYR A 155 5.68 -7.74 16.15
CA TYR A 155 4.78 -8.00 15.03
C TYR A 155 3.98 -6.73 14.75
N GLU A 156 4.69 -5.76 14.19
CA GLU A 156 4.16 -4.45 13.84
C GLU A 156 3.55 -4.49 12.44
N ASN A 157 2.34 -3.94 12.35
CA ASN A 157 1.61 -3.73 11.13
C ASN A 157 1.63 -2.23 10.82
N HIS A 158 2.34 -1.87 9.76
CA HIS A 158 2.41 -0.50 9.27
C HIS A 158 1.19 -0.17 8.42
N VAL A 159 0.64 1.02 8.57
CA VAL A 159 -0.61 1.44 7.96
C VAL A 159 -0.39 2.60 7.02
N PHE A 160 -0.98 2.48 5.84
CA PHE A 160 -0.94 3.43 4.74
C PHE A 160 -2.35 3.78 4.32
N LYS A 161 -2.53 5.00 3.82
CA LYS A 161 -3.76 5.40 3.14
C LYS A 161 -3.48 5.75 1.69
N SER A 162 -4.41 5.41 0.80
CA SER A 162 -4.28 5.78 -0.60
C SER A 162 -4.32 7.28 -0.78
N ILE A 163 -3.55 7.78 -1.73
CA ILE A 163 -3.59 9.19 -2.13
C ILE A 163 -3.80 9.28 -3.63
N SER A 164 -4.69 10.19 -4.04
CA SER A 164 -4.80 10.58 -5.44
C SER A 164 -3.76 11.64 -5.71
N VAL A 165 -2.73 11.29 -6.48
CA VAL A 165 -1.77 12.28 -6.95
C VAL A 165 -2.22 12.75 -8.33
N PRO A 166 -2.33 14.08 -8.55
CA PRO A 166 -2.73 14.62 -9.83
C PRO A 166 -1.87 14.05 -10.95
N GLU A 167 -2.51 13.66 -12.06
CA GLU A 167 -1.81 13.19 -13.24
C GLU A 167 -0.70 14.18 -13.64
N PRO A 168 0.49 13.69 -14.07
CA PRO A 168 1.58 14.57 -14.44
C PRO A 168 1.14 15.54 -15.55
N SER A 169 1.14 16.84 -15.25
CA SER A 169 0.85 17.95 -16.19
C SER A 169 1.72 17.89 -17.46
N THR A 170 2.81 17.13 -17.41
CA THR A 170 3.71 16.80 -18.51
C THR A 170 2.97 16.23 -19.71
N ILE A 171 1.96 15.36 -19.53
CA ILE A 171 1.16 14.80 -20.64
C ILE A 171 0.36 15.90 -21.33
N ALA A 172 -0.26 16.78 -20.55
CA ALA A 172 -1.02 17.91 -21.07
C ALA A 172 -0.12 18.89 -21.84
N ILE A 173 1.06 19.20 -21.30
CA ILE A 173 2.05 20.07 -21.95
C ILE A 173 2.59 19.44 -23.24
N PHE A 174 2.91 18.15 -23.24
CA PHE A 174 3.34 17.43 -24.44
C PHE A 174 2.26 17.39 -25.51
N SER A 175 1.01 17.15 -25.12
CA SER A 175 -0.14 17.13 -26.02
C SER A 175 -0.36 18.52 -26.65
N LEU A 176 -0.26 19.59 -25.86
CA LEU A 176 -0.31 20.96 -26.37
C LEU A 176 0.83 21.27 -27.35
N ALA A 177 2.05 20.84 -27.03
CA ALA A 177 3.21 21.04 -27.90
C ALA A 177 3.03 20.32 -29.25
N LEU A 178 2.53 19.08 -29.25
CA LEU A 178 2.19 18.33 -30.46
C LEU A 178 1.07 19.00 -31.28
N ALA A 179 0.02 19.48 -30.61
CA ALA A 179 -1.06 20.21 -31.27
C ALA A 179 -0.55 21.50 -31.94
N GLY A 180 0.30 22.27 -31.26
CA GLY A 180 0.93 23.47 -31.83
C GLY A 180 1.79 23.17 -33.06
N LEU A 181 2.54 22.07 -33.05
CA LEU A 181 3.34 21.59 -34.19
C LEU A 181 2.47 21.15 -35.38
N MET A 182 1.34 20.48 -35.13
CA MET A 182 0.36 20.09 -36.16
C MET A 182 -0.28 21.31 -36.82
N VAL A 183 -0.73 22.30 -36.03
CA VAL A 183 -1.34 23.54 -36.55
C VAL A 183 -0.36 24.33 -37.43
N ARG A 184 0.93 24.34 -37.08
CA ARG A 184 1.96 24.97 -37.91
C ARG A 184 2.10 24.30 -39.29
N ARG A 185 1.85 23.00 -39.41
CA ARG A 185 1.89 22.29 -40.71
C ARG A 185 0.67 22.56 -41.60
N LEU A 186 -0.46 22.96 -41.01
CA LEU A 186 -1.69 23.30 -41.74
C LEU A 186 -1.66 24.72 -42.35
N LYS A 187 -0.75 25.60 -41.90
CA LYS A 187 -0.47 26.90 -42.53
C LYS A 187 0.54 26.80 -43.69
N LYS A 188 0.33 25.85 -44.60
CA LYS A 188 0.97 25.86 -45.91
C LYS A 188 -0.05 26.18 -46.99
#